data_AF-A0A9E6AV82-F1
#
_entry.id   AF-A0A9E6AV82-F1
#
_cell.length_a   1.000
_cell.length_b   1.000
_cell.length_c   1.000
_cell.angle_alpha   90.00
_cell.angle_beta   90.00
_cell.angle_gamma   90.00
#
_symmetry.space_group_name_H-M   'P 1'
#
loop_
_entity.id
_entity.type
_entity.pdbx_description
1 polymer ?
#
loop_
_entity_poly.entity_id
_entity_poly.type
_entity_poly.pdbx_seq_one_letter_code
_entity_poly.pdbx_strand_id
1 'polypeptide(L)'
;MDNNIFLLPAALFPAIPLMMISFGNRYLSMSILIRKIHDDLMDYKEIKRSEKSKLYIQQIAMLRKRLRLNQATQTLAALSFIVNLVAMYSAFMNLQWFDTIFTIGIITFGLSIALFMIEIQIATRALDMHLLDLEEL
;
A
#
# COMPACT_ATOMS: atom_id res chain seq x y z
N MET A 1 34.35 -11.55 10.29
CA MET A 1 33.05 -11.09 9.77
C MET A 1 32.01 -11.54 10.77
N ASP A 2 31.34 -10.59 11.42
CA ASP A 2 30.41 -10.92 12.50
C ASP A 2 29.20 -11.68 11.96
N ASN A 3 28.94 -12.87 12.50
CA ASN A 3 27.81 -13.73 12.12
C ASN A 3 26.43 -13.03 12.23
N ASN A 4 26.37 -11.87 12.87
CA ASN A 4 25.15 -11.08 13.06
C ASN A 4 24.73 -10.28 11.82
N ILE A 5 25.61 -10.03 10.83
CA ILE A 5 25.24 -9.29 9.62
C ILE A 5 24.17 -10.03 8.80
N PHE A 6 24.16 -11.36 8.83
CA PHE A 6 23.15 -12.16 8.12
C PHE A 6 21.77 -12.18 8.81
N LEU A 7 21.69 -11.81 10.09
CA LEU A 7 20.41 -11.76 10.82
C LEU A 7 19.53 -10.58 10.37
N LEU A 8 20.14 -9.46 9.96
CA LEU A 8 19.43 -8.25 9.55
C LEU A 8 18.58 -8.48 8.27
N PRO A 9 19.13 -9.07 7.18
CA PRO A 9 18.33 -9.44 6.02
C PRO A 9 17.36 -10.60 6.27
N ALA A 10 17.76 -11.57 7.10
CA ALA A 10 16.91 -12.74 7.41
C ALA A 10 15.62 -12.33 8.13
N ALA A 11 15.64 -11.27 8.95
CA ALA A 11 14.46 -10.71 9.60
C ALA A 11 13.50 -10.01 8.61
N LEU A 12 14.01 -9.47 7.51
CA LEU A 12 13.21 -8.77 6.49
C LEU A 12 12.49 -9.75 5.54
N PHE A 13 13.05 -10.94 5.35
CA PHE A 13 12.52 -11.98 4.45
C PHE A 13 11.10 -12.45 4.79
N PRO A 14 10.70 -12.67 6.06
CA PRO A 14 9.32 -12.96 6.41
C PRO A 14 8.43 -11.72 6.51
N ALA A 15 8.98 -10.56 6.87
CA ALA A 15 8.22 -9.34 7.10
C ALA A 15 7.60 -8.78 5.81
N ILE A 16 8.33 -8.83 4.70
CA ILE A 16 7.91 -8.23 3.42
C ILE A 16 6.75 -9.01 2.75
N PRO A 17 6.79 -10.35 2.62
CA PRO A 17 5.66 -11.14 2.15
C PRO A 17 4.41 -10.97 3.03
N LEU A 18 4.58 -10.90 4.35
CA LEU A 18 3.47 -10.65 5.28
C LEU A 18 2.83 -9.28 5.04
N MET A 19 3.65 -8.24 4.82
CA MET A 19 3.17 -6.91 4.41
C MET A 19 2.45 -6.96 3.06
N MET A 20 2.99 -7.67 2.07
CA MET A 20 2.36 -7.81 0.75
C MET A 20 1.00 -8.51 0.82
N ILE A 21 0.83 -9.51 1.69
CA ILE A 21 -0.47 -10.16 1.94
C ILE A 21 -1.46 -9.15 2.54
N SER A 22 -1.03 -8.36 3.54
CA SER A 22 -1.86 -7.32 4.13
C SER A 22 -2.32 -6.27 3.10
N PHE A 23 -1.42 -5.85 2.21
CA PHE A 23 -1.75 -4.92 1.12
C PHE A 23 -2.66 -5.54 0.07
N GLY A 24 -2.45 -6.82 -0.27
CA GLY A 24 -3.33 -7.58 -1.16
C GLY A 24 -4.76 -7.65 -0.60
N ASN A 25 -4.91 -7.93 0.69
CA ASN A 25 -6.21 -7.94 1.36
C ASN A 25 -6.88 -6.56 1.30
N ARG A 26 -6.12 -5.49 1.55
CA ARG A 26 -6.64 -4.12 1.49
C ARG A 26 -7.03 -3.69 0.07
N TYR A 27 -6.24 -4.08 -0.93
CA TYR A 27 -6.57 -3.88 -2.35
C TYR A 27 -7.86 -4.62 -2.73
N LEU A 28 -7.99 -5.88 -2.30
CA LEU A 28 -9.19 -6.69 -2.54
C LEU A 28 -10.42 -6.03 -1.91
N SER A 29 -10.36 -5.65 -0.63
CA SER A 29 -11.45 -4.97 0.06
C SER A 29 -11.87 -3.67 -0.63
N MET A 30 -10.90 -2.86 -1.08
CA MET A 30 -11.20 -1.65 -1.87
C MET A 30 -11.84 -1.97 -3.22
N SER A 31 -11.36 -2.99 -3.92
CA SER A 31 -11.93 -3.38 -5.21
C SER A 31 -13.37 -3.88 -5.08
N ILE A 32 -13.69 -4.62 -4.01
CA ILE A 32 -15.04 -5.08 -3.70
C ILE A 32 -15.94 -3.88 -3.39
N LEU A 33 -15.45 -2.91 -2.61
CA LEU A 33 -16.22 -1.71 -2.29
C LEU A 33 -16.48 -0.84 -3.53
N ILE A 34 -15.50 -0.66 -4.42
CA ILE A 34 -15.70 0.06 -5.70
C ILE A 34 -16.77 -0.63 -6.54
N ARG A 35 -16.72 -1.97 -6.65
CA ARG A 35 -17.72 -2.75 -7.42
C ARG A 35 -19.10 -2.62 -6.79
N LYS A 36 -19.22 -2.76 -5.47
CA LYS A 36 -20.48 -2.61 -4.76
C LYS A 36 -21.10 -1.22 -4.98
N ILE A 37 -20.31 -0.15 -4.85
CA ILE A 37 -20.78 1.22 -5.13
C ILE A 37 -21.20 1.36 -6.60
N HIS A 38 -20.50 0.72 -7.53
CA HIS A 38 -20.84 0.74 -8.94
C HIS A 38 -22.15 0.00 -9.25
N ASP A 39 -22.37 -1.15 -8.62
CA ASP A 39 -23.58 -1.96 -8.76
C ASP A 39 -24.78 -1.21 -8.13
N ASP A 40 -24.62 -0.67 -6.91
CA ASP A 40 -25.62 0.17 -6.25
C ASP A 40 -25.98 1.41 -7.12
N LEU A 41 -25.00 2.01 -7.80
CA LEU A 41 -25.20 3.12 -8.73
C LEU A 41 -25.94 2.70 -10.00
N MET A 42 -25.70 1.51 -10.53
CA MET A 42 -26.40 0.97 -11.70
C MET A 42 -27.86 0.67 -11.35
N ASP A 43 -28.13 0.09 -10.17
CA ASP A 43 -29.49 -0.17 -9.68
C ASP A 43 -30.26 1.14 -9.37
N TYR A 44 -29.62 2.13 -8.74
CA TYR A 44 -30.25 3.43 -8.47
C TYR A 44 -30.38 4.36 -9.69
N LYS A 45 -29.75 4.01 -10.82
CA LYS A 45 -29.83 4.78 -12.07
C LYS A 45 -31.26 4.84 -12.62
N GLU A 46 -32.15 3.95 -12.19
CA GLU A 46 -33.57 4.03 -12.50
C GLU A 46 -34.33 5.12 -11.72
N ILE A 47 -33.81 5.65 -10.59
CA ILE A 47 -34.68 6.36 -9.63
C ILE A 47 -34.44 7.87 -9.43
N LYS A 48 -33.22 8.47 -9.54
CA LYS A 48 -33.11 9.94 -9.40
C LYS A 48 -31.76 10.54 -9.85
N ARG A 49 -31.77 11.29 -10.96
CA ARG A 49 -30.70 12.23 -11.34
C ARG A 49 -30.68 13.42 -10.38
N SER A 50 -29.55 13.68 -9.71
CA SER A 50 -28.83 14.97 -9.76
C SER A 50 -27.81 15.14 -8.63
N GLU A 51 -28.12 14.67 -7.40
CA GLU A 51 -27.29 14.90 -6.20
C GLU A 51 -26.52 13.65 -5.74
N LYS A 52 -27.21 12.55 -5.40
CA LYS A 52 -26.55 11.32 -4.90
C LYS A 52 -25.49 10.75 -5.86
N SER A 53 -25.73 10.83 -7.17
CA SER A 53 -24.77 10.37 -8.18
C SER A 53 -23.43 11.11 -8.13
N LYS A 54 -23.40 12.40 -7.77
CA LYS A 54 -22.15 13.17 -7.65
C LYS A 54 -21.33 12.72 -6.44
N LEU A 55 -21.98 12.46 -5.29
CA LEU A 55 -21.33 11.97 -4.07
C LEU A 55 -20.67 10.60 -4.30
N TYR A 56 -21.37 9.67 -4.96
CA TYR A 56 -20.78 8.36 -5.28
C TYR A 56 -19.60 8.44 -6.26
N ILE A 57 -19.66 9.32 -7.26
CA ILE A 57 -18.53 9.54 -8.18
C ILE A 57 -17.31 10.08 -7.41
N GLN A 58 -17.51 10.99 -6.46
CA GLN A 58 -16.42 11.48 -5.60
C GLN A 58 -15.83 10.37 -4.71
N GLN A 59 -16.66 9.50 -4.14
CA GLN A 59 -16.19 8.35 -3.34
C GLN A 59 -15.33 7.40 -4.17
N ILE A 60 -15.76 7.05 -5.39
CA ILE A 60 -14.98 6.20 -6.31
C ILE A 60 -13.64 6.86 -6.64
N ALA A 61 -13.62 8.18 -6.86
CA ALA A 61 -12.38 8.92 -7.13
C ALA A 61 -11.41 8.88 -5.94
N MET A 62 -11.91 9.03 -4.71
CA MET A 62 -11.13 8.91 -3.48
C MET A 62 -10.58 7.49 -3.27
N LEU A 63 -11.41 6.46 -3.46
CA LEU A 63 -10.98 5.06 -3.39
C LEU A 63 -9.91 4.76 -4.43
N ARG A 64 -10.07 5.24 -5.66
CA ARG A 64 -9.08 5.05 -6.73
C ARG A 64 -7.75 5.72 -6.41
N LYS A 65 -7.76 6.91 -5.79
CA LYS A 65 -6.54 7.59 -5.33
C LYS A 65 -5.84 6.76 -4.25
N ARG A 66 -6.56 6.28 -3.24
CA ARG A 66 -6.02 5.41 -2.19
C ARG A 66 -5.45 4.11 -2.75
N LEU A 67 -6.15 3.50 -3.71
CA LEU A 67 -5.70 2.29 -4.41
C LEU A 67 -4.33 2.50 -5.10
N ARG A 68 -4.16 3.61 -5.83
CA ARG A 68 -2.88 3.94 -6.48
C ARG A 68 -1.76 4.19 -5.48
N LEU A 69 -2.03 4.89 -4.37
CA LEU A 69 -1.03 5.08 -3.31
C LEU A 69 -0.60 3.75 -2.71
N ASN A 70 -1.55 2.87 -2.40
CA ASN A 70 -1.26 1.54 -1.83
C ASN A 70 -0.46 0.66 -2.82
N GLN A 71 -0.77 0.75 -4.11
CA GLN A 71 0.02 0.09 -5.15
C GLN A 71 1.46 0.63 -5.21
N ALA A 72 1.64 1.95 -5.13
CA ALA A 72 2.96 2.59 -5.17
C ALA A 72 3.83 2.24 -3.95
N THR A 73 3.25 2.20 -2.75
CA THR A 73 3.97 1.77 -1.54
C THR A 73 4.42 0.32 -1.66
N GLN A 74 3.57 -0.55 -2.20
CA GLN A 74 3.87 -1.96 -2.39
C GLN A 74 4.94 -2.21 -3.44
N THR A 75 4.93 -1.49 -4.57
CA THR A 75 5.98 -1.61 -5.60
C THR A 75 7.34 -1.12 -5.07
N LEU A 76 7.36 -0.02 -4.30
CA LEU A 76 8.57 0.47 -3.64
C LEU A 76 9.10 -0.52 -2.58
N ALA A 77 8.22 -1.14 -1.79
CA ALA A 77 8.60 -2.16 -0.82
C ALA A 77 9.21 -3.39 -1.52
N ALA A 78 8.58 -3.87 -2.60
CA ALA A 78 9.07 -4.99 -3.38
C ALA A 78 10.42 -4.68 -4.05
N LEU A 79 10.60 -3.47 -4.60
CA LEU A 79 11.89 -3.03 -5.14
C LEU A 79 12.99 -3.01 -4.07
N SER A 80 12.67 -2.47 -2.89
CA SER A 80 13.61 -2.45 -1.75
C SER A 80 14.02 -3.86 -1.33
N PHE A 81 13.08 -4.81 -1.37
CA PHE A 81 13.35 -6.20 -1.08
C PHE A 81 14.30 -6.84 -2.09
N ILE A 82 14.08 -6.60 -3.39
CA ILE A 82 14.95 -7.12 -4.45
C ILE A 82 16.37 -6.57 -4.29
N VAL A 83 16.51 -5.26 -4.02
CA VAL A 83 17.82 -4.63 -3.75
C VAL A 83 18.49 -5.26 -2.53
N ASN A 84 17.73 -5.52 -1.46
CA ASN A 84 18.25 -6.21 -0.27
C ASN A 84 18.67 -7.67 -0.56
N LEU A 85 17.96 -8.37 -1.43
CA LEU A 85 18.31 -9.73 -1.85
C LEU A 85 19.62 -9.74 -2.65
N VAL A 86 19.82 -8.75 -3.52
CA VAL A 86 21.09 -8.54 -4.25
C VAL A 86 22.22 -8.17 -3.28
N ALA A 87 21.94 -7.38 -2.24
CA ALA A 87 22.90 -7.08 -1.18
C ALA A 87 23.33 -8.36 -0.44
N MET A 88 22.37 -9.21 -0.01
CA MET A 88 22.67 -10.50 0.62
C MET A 88 23.52 -11.39 -0.27
N TYR A 89 23.20 -11.47 -1.56
CA TYR A 89 23.97 -12.26 -2.51
C TYR A 89 25.41 -11.73 -2.65
N SER A 90 25.57 -10.41 -2.66
CA SER A 90 26.88 -9.74 -2.70
C SER A 90 27.70 -10.02 -1.43
N ALA A 91 27.05 -10.04 -0.25
CA ALA A 91 27.68 -10.44 1.00
C ALA A 91 28.14 -11.90 0.99
N PHE A 92 27.30 -12.82 0.48
CA PHE A 92 27.64 -14.23 0.35
C PHE A 92 28.89 -14.45 -0.53
N MET A 93 29.01 -13.67 -1.59
CA MET A 93 30.16 -13.70 -2.50
C MET A 93 31.35 -12.83 -2.05
N ASN A 94 31.31 -12.24 -0.85
CA ASN A 94 32.35 -11.33 -0.31
C ASN A 94 32.70 -10.13 -1.22
N LEU A 95 31.72 -9.56 -1.94
CA LEU A 95 31.95 -8.35 -2.73
C LEU A 95 32.01 -7.10 -1.83
N GLN A 96 32.96 -6.20 -2.09
CA GLN A 96 33.12 -4.92 -1.38
C GLN A 96 31.94 -3.95 -1.55
N TRP A 97 31.04 -4.20 -2.51
CA TRP A 97 29.87 -3.34 -2.79
C TRP A 97 28.69 -3.57 -1.84
N PHE A 98 28.76 -4.55 -0.93
CA PHE A 98 27.68 -4.92 -0.02
C PHE A 98 27.13 -3.72 0.76
N ASP A 99 27.99 -2.98 1.46
CA ASP A 99 27.58 -1.92 2.38
C ASP A 99 26.77 -0.82 1.67
N THR A 100 27.17 -0.50 0.43
CA THR A 100 26.51 0.53 -0.38
C THR A 100 25.12 0.08 -0.84
N ILE A 101 25.02 -1.14 -1.37
CA ILE A 101 23.75 -1.70 -1.89
C ILE A 101 22.77 -1.93 -0.73
N PHE A 102 23.27 -2.40 0.41
CA PHE A 102 22.46 -2.63 1.61
C PHE A 102 21.88 -1.32 2.17
N THR A 103 22.71 -0.27 2.25
CA THR A 103 22.26 1.06 2.72
C THR A 103 21.18 1.65 1.83
N ILE A 104 21.31 1.53 0.50
CA ILE A 104 20.28 1.97 -0.45
C ILE A 104 18.97 1.20 -0.25
N GLY A 105 19.05 -0.12 -0.03
CA GLY A 105 17.90 -0.96 0.26
C GLY A 105 17.14 -0.52 1.52
N ILE A 106 17.85 -0.24 2.62
CA ILE A 106 17.26 0.23 3.87
C ILE A 106 16.58 1.59 3.70
N ILE A 107 17.24 2.55 3.04
CA ILE A 107 16.67 3.89 2.82
C ILE A 107 15.38 3.80 2.00
N THR A 108 15.41 3.02 0.91
CA THR A 108 14.23 2.83 0.04
C THR A 108 13.08 2.15 0.81
N PHE A 109 13.40 1.17 1.67
CA PHE A 109 12.41 0.51 2.50
C PHE A 109 11.79 1.46 3.54
N GLY A 110 12.61 2.30 4.18
CA GLY A 110 12.12 3.33 5.10
C GLY A 110 11.18 4.34 4.43
N LEU A 111 11.51 4.76 3.20
CA LEU A 111 10.62 5.62 2.40
C LEU A 111 9.28 4.95 2.08
N SER A 112 9.29 3.65 1.76
CA SER A 112 8.05 2.89 1.53
C SER A 112 7.15 2.86 2.78
N ILE A 113 7.73 2.64 3.97
CA ILE A 113 6.99 2.65 5.23
C ILE A 113 6.41 4.04 5.54
N ALA A 114 7.18 5.11 5.33
CA ALA A 114 6.70 6.48 5.55
C ALA A 114 5.50 6.81 4.65
N LEU A 115 5.58 6.46 3.36
CA LEU A 115 4.45 6.61 2.43
C LEU A 115 3.25 5.77 2.84
N PHE A 116 3.48 4.55 3.34
CA PHE A 116 2.42 3.69 3.86
C PHE A 116 1.72 4.29 5.09
N MET A 117 2.46 4.87 6.03
CA MET A 117 1.88 5.58 7.17
C MET A 117 0.99 6.75 6.75
N ILE A 118 1.44 7.55 5.77
CA ILE A 118 0.66 8.67 5.23
C ILE A 118 -0.62 8.14 4.56
N GLU A 119 -0.52 7.06 3.80
CA GLU A 119 -1.68 6.44 3.14
C GLU A 119 -2.72 5.95 4.16
N ILE A 120 -2.31 5.34 5.28
CA ILE A 120 -3.21 4.95 6.38
C ILE A 120 -3.93 6.16 6.97
N GLN A 121 -3.22 7.25 7.24
CA GLN A 121 -3.84 8.45 7.83
C GLN A 121 -4.88 9.08 6.90
N ILE A 122 -4.57 9.20 5.61
CA ILE A 122 -5.52 9.67 4.59
C ILE A 122 -6.73 8.72 4.51
N ALA A 123 -6.46 7.42 4.62
CA ALA A 123 -7.46 6.39 4.53
C ALA A 123 -8.49 6.43 5.66
N THR A 124 -8.05 6.64 6.89
CA THR A 124 -8.93 6.79 8.06
C THR A 124 -9.74 8.08 7.95
N ARG A 125 -9.09 9.22 7.67
CA ARG A 125 -9.78 10.51 7.53
C ARG A 125 -10.86 10.51 6.44
N ALA A 126 -10.60 9.87 5.29
CA ALA A 126 -11.58 9.77 4.22
C ALA A 126 -12.78 8.89 4.58
N LEU A 127 -12.59 7.92 5.48
CA LEU A 127 -13.67 7.08 5.98
C LEU A 127 -14.51 7.83 7.03
N ASP A 128 -13.87 8.54 7.96
CA ASP A 128 -14.54 9.33 8.99
C ASP A 128 -15.42 10.42 8.37
N MET A 129 -14.89 11.16 7.39
CA MET A 129 -15.67 12.15 6.62
C MET A 129 -16.88 11.53 5.93
N HIS A 130 -16.72 10.31 5.39
CA HIS A 130 -17.81 9.64 4.68
C HIS A 130 -18.90 9.11 5.63
N LEU A 131 -18.52 8.71 6.84
CA LEU A 131 -19.45 8.30 7.89
C LEU A 131 -20.26 9.49 8.42
N LEU A 132 -19.61 10.65 8.62
CA LEU A 132 -20.27 11.90 9.03
C LEU A 132 -21.35 12.33 8.02
N ASP A 133 -21.04 12.30 6.72
CA ASP A 133 -22.02 12.60 5.65
C ASP A 133 -23.24 11.66 5.65
N LEU A 134 -23.11 10.44 6.18
CA LEU A 134 -24.20 9.46 6.27
C LEU A 134 -25.01 9.60 7.57
N GLU A 135 -24.40 10.08 8.65
CA GLU A 135 -25.06 10.30 9.94
C GLU A 135 -25.93 11.57 9.95
N GLU A 136 -25.59 12.55 9.08
CA GLU A 136 -26.39 13.78 8.89
C GLU A 136 -27.58 13.62 7.92
N LEU A 137 -27.83 12.42 7.37
CA LEU A 137 -28.89 12.10 6.39
C LEU A 137 -30.10 11.40 7.01
#